data_AF-A0A6A4Q074-F1
#
_entry.id   AF-A0A6A4Q074-F1
#
_cell.length_a   1.000
_cell.length_b   1.000
_cell.length_c   1.000
_cell.angle_alpha   90.00
_cell.angle_beta   90.00
_cell.angle_gamma   90.00
#
_symmetry.space_group_name_H-M   'P 1'
#
loop_
_entity.id
_entity.type
_entity.pdbx_description
1 polymer ?
#
loop_
_entity_poly.entity_id
_entity_poly.type
_entity_poly.pdbx_seq_one_letter_code
_entity_poly.pdbx_strand_id
1 'polypeptide(L)'
;MVYNLSNPCNSSIWSNPSADSFNAIGVIDSYRYLFYYSGPVHNVIVGPLHPNTIYYYRMGDSTKVYTFKTPPSQFPIKFAFVKWESFGGLIEPLTSQRPWMVTTGDHDVEKIFILHRRSFTAYNTRYLMLFNECGSNSNQYYSFEVAGIHVIMLGSYTDFDSKSNQYKWLQGDLEKLNRVKTPWVVVMFHTPWYNSNTRHRGEYESIEMKASMEDLLYQARVDLVISAHIHAYERFVSILI
;
A
#
# COMPACT_ATOMS: atom_id res chain seq x y z
N MET A 1 -25.60 -0.72 9.26
CA MET A 1 -25.59 0.71 9.62
C MET A 1 -24.29 0.94 10.37
N VAL A 2 -23.25 1.45 9.68
CA VAL A 2 -22.00 1.85 10.34
C VAL A 2 -22.22 3.30 10.75
N TYR A 3 -22.25 3.56 12.05
CA TYR A 3 -22.17 4.91 12.55
C TYR A 3 -20.69 5.33 12.46
N ASN A 4 -20.32 6.05 11.41
CA ASN A 4 -19.04 6.77 11.37
C ASN A 4 -19.14 7.94 12.35
N LEU A 5 -18.87 7.67 13.62
CA LEU A 5 -18.56 8.72 14.59
C LEU A 5 -17.06 8.99 14.49
N SER A 6 -16.68 9.83 13.52
CA SER A 6 -15.30 10.29 13.38
C SER A 6 -15.02 11.32 14.47
N ASN A 7 -14.35 10.89 15.54
CA ASN A 7 -13.79 11.82 16.52
C ASN A 7 -12.38 12.24 16.05
N PRO A 8 -12.05 13.54 16.06
CA PRO A 8 -10.71 13.98 15.70
C PRO A 8 -9.68 13.44 16.71
N CYS A 9 -8.55 12.96 16.21
CA CYS A 9 -7.40 12.61 17.04
C CYS A 9 -6.25 13.55 16.72
N ASN A 10 -5.72 14.24 17.73
CA ASN A 10 -4.56 15.10 17.57
C ASN A 10 -3.28 14.27 17.65
N SER A 11 -2.38 14.44 16.70
CA SER A 11 -1.01 13.92 16.81
C SER A 11 -0.02 15.06 16.59
N SER A 12 1.08 15.04 17.35
CA SER A 12 2.12 16.07 17.25
C SER A 12 3.38 15.49 16.62
N ILE A 13 3.93 16.20 15.64
CA ILE A 13 5.21 15.87 14.98
C ILE A 13 6.17 17.06 15.09
N TRP A 14 7.47 16.77 15.24
CA TRP A 14 8.52 17.79 15.26
C TRP A 14 9.86 17.22 14.78
N SER A 15 10.72 18.07 14.21
CA SER A 15 12.08 17.71 13.76
C SER A 15 13.18 18.17 14.73
N ASN A 16 12.84 19.04 15.68
CA ASN A 16 13.74 19.51 16.75
C ASN A 16 12.88 19.78 18.00
N PRO A 17 13.29 19.34 19.22
CA PRO A 17 12.57 19.61 20.47
C PRO A 17 12.27 21.10 20.74
N SER A 18 12.99 21.99 20.04
CA SER A 18 12.93 23.46 20.17
C SER A 18 12.27 24.15 18.97
N ALA A 19 11.84 23.41 17.94
CA ALA A 19 11.22 23.95 16.73
C ALA A 19 9.74 23.54 16.63
N ASP A 20 8.99 24.34 15.86
CA ASP A 20 7.53 24.29 15.70
C ASP A 20 6.96 22.86 15.66
N SER A 21 6.19 22.52 16.69
CA SER A 21 5.40 21.31 16.71
C SER A 21 4.21 21.48 15.77
N PHE A 22 4.13 20.66 14.73
CA PHE A 22 2.94 20.63 13.88
C PHE A 22 1.94 19.66 14.51
N ASN A 23 0.71 20.13 14.70
CA ASN A 23 -0.41 19.27 15.05
C ASN A 23 -1.11 18.83 13.76
N ALA A 24 -1.19 17.52 13.57
CA ALA A 24 -1.97 16.92 12.50
C ALA A 24 -3.25 16.32 13.10
N ILE A 25 -4.38 16.61 12.46
CA ILE A 25 -5.68 16.06 12.86
C ILE A 25 -5.91 14.80 12.03
N GLY A 26 -6.06 13.67 12.72
CA GLY A 26 -6.42 12.40 12.12
C GLY A 26 -7.90 12.05 12.25
N VAL A 27 -8.23 10.90 11.65
CA VAL A 27 -9.55 10.26 11.73
C VAL A 27 -9.43 9.00 12.58
N ILE A 28 -10.43 8.77 13.43
CA ILE A 28 -10.61 7.52 14.15
C ILE A 28 -11.66 6.68 13.42
N ASP A 29 -11.34 5.42 13.15
CA ASP A 29 -12.25 4.45 12.55
C ASP A 29 -12.28 3.14 13.37
N SER A 30 -13.25 2.28 13.13
CA SER A 30 -13.34 0.94 13.70
C SER A 30 -14.12 0.02 12.78
N TYR A 31 -13.90 -1.29 12.90
CA TYR A 31 -14.63 -2.26 12.11
C TYR A 31 -15.13 -3.44 12.94
N ARG A 32 -16.21 -4.04 12.44
CA ARG A 32 -16.73 -5.31 12.93
C ARG A 32 -16.52 -6.38 11.87
N TYR A 33 -16.04 -7.54 12.30
CA TYR A 33 -15.93 -8.74 11.48
C TYR A 33 -16.57 -9.90 12.24
N LEU A 34 -17.74 -10.36 11.79
CA LEU A 34 -18.54 -11.38 12.50
C LEU A 34 -18.84 -10.97 13.97
N PHE A 35 -18.21 -11.65 14.93
CA PHE A 35 -18.31 -11.40 16.38
C PHE A 35 -17.15 -10.55 16.93
N TYR A 36 -16.15 -10.26 16.11
CA TYR A 36 -15.01 -9.40 16.46
C TYR A 36 -15.35 -7.93 16.24
N TYR A 37 -14.97 -7.10 17.20
CA TYR A 37 -14.95 -5.64 17.10
C TYR A 37 -13.52 -5.16 17.27
N SER A 38 -13.05 -4.32 16.35
CA SER A 38 -11.76 -3.67 16.52
C SER A 38 -11.84 -2.62 17.63
N GLY A 39 -10.70 -2.39 18.28
CA GLY A 39 -10.49 -1.11 18.97
C GLY A 39 -10.46 0.06 17.96
N PRO A 40 -10.38 1.30 18.46
CA PRO A 40 -10.22 2.47 17.60
C PRO A 40 -8.91 2.39 16.81
N VAL A 41 -8.98 2.72 15.52
CA VAL A 41 -7.83 2.82 14.61
C VAL A 41 -7.66 4.29 14.24
N HIS A 42 -6.47 4.83 14.53
CA HIS A 42 -6.16 6.24 14.35
C HIS A 42 -5.31 6.41 13.09
N ASN A 43 -5.82 7.13 12.10
CA ASN A 43 -5.10 7.44 10.87
C ASN A 43 -4.82 8.94 10.81
N VAL A 44 -3.55 9.31 10.68
CA VAL A 44 -3.11 10.72 10.61
C VAL A 44 -2.18 10.87 9.42
N ILE A 45 -2.49 11.82 8.54
CA ILE A 45 -1.62 12.21 7.43
C ILE A 45 -0.79 13.41 7.90
N VAL A 46 0.52 13.32 7.68
CA VAL A 46 1.47 14.34 8.14
C VAL A 46 2.37 14.77 6.98
N GLY A 47 2.40 16.07 6.69
CA GLY A 47 3.26 16.64 5.66
C GLY A 47 2.86 18.05 5.22
N PRO A 48 3.62 18.66 4.30
CA PRO A 48 4.83 18.11 3.67
C PRO A 48 6.02 18.03 4.63
N LEU A 49 6.88 17.01 4.46
CA LEU A 49 8.08 16.79 5.28
C LEU A 49 9.36 16.96 4.46
N HIS A 50 10.46 17.36 5.11
CA HIS A 50 11.77 17.43 4.46
C HIS A 50 12.33 16.01 4.21
N PRO A 51 12.90 15.74 3.02
CA PRO A 51 13.59 14.48 2.74
C PRO A 51 14.81 14.26 3.66
N ASN A 52 15.24 13.00 3.82
CA ASN A 52 16.41 12.61 4.61
C ASN A 52 16.47 13.15 6.05
N THR A 53 15.32 13.42 6.66
CA THR A 53 15.20 14.10 7.96
C THR A 53 14.59 13.17 8.99
N ILE A 54 15.13 13.20 10.21
CA ILE A 54 14.58 12.46 11.35
C ILE A 54 13.47 13.30 11.97
N TYR A 55 12.32 12.68 12.17
CA TYR A 55 11.18 13.26 12.85
C TYR A 55 10.83 12.45 14.10
N TYR A 56 10.37 13.16 15.12
CA TYR A 56 9.82 12.62 16.35
C TYR A 56 8.31 12.84 16.33
N TYR A 57 7.53 11.87 16.80
CA TYR A 57 6.08 12.00 16.85
C TYR A 57 5.45 11.34 18.07
N ARG A 58 4.28 11.86 18.44
CA ARG A 58 3.38 11.36 19.49
C ARG A 58 1.97 11.23 18.92
N MET A 59 1.27 10.16 19.31
CA MET A 59 -0.11 9.90 18.90
C MET A 59 -1.06 10.21 20.04
N GLY A 60 -2.05 11.08 19.82
CA GLY A 60 -2.98 11.48 20.87
C GLY A 60 -2.27 12.01 22.12
N ASP A 61 -2.81 11.64 23.27
CA ASP A 61 -2.28 12.03 24.59
C ASP A 61 -1.17 11.07 25.09
N SER A 62 -0.62 10.23 24.20
CA SER A 62 0.41 9.27 24.59
C SER A 62 1.71 9.96 25.01
N THR A 63 2.31 9.47 26.08
CA THR A 63 3.66 9.88 26.53
C THR A 63 4.78 9.20 25.74
N LYS A 64 4.46 8.14 24.96
CA LYS A 64 5.44 7.40 24.17
C LYS A 64 5.80 8.20 22.90
N VAL A 65 7.08 8.50 22.75
CA VAL A 65 7.63 9.18 21.57
C VAL A 65 8.24 8.14 20.64
N TYR A 66 7.92 8.26 19.35
CA TYR A 66 8.48 7.45 18.28
C TYR A 66 9.33 8.30 17.35
N THR A 67 10.16 7.65 16.53
CA THR A 67 11.00 8.31 15.54
C THR A 67 10.95 7.59 14.22
N PHE A 68 10.90 8.34 13.12
CA PHE A 68 11.12 7.81 11.79
C PHE A 68 12.04 8.75 10.99
N LYS A 69 12.62 8.22 9.92
CA LYS A 69 13.44 9.00 8.99
C LYS A 69 12.78 9.01 7.61
N THR A 70 12.54 10.20 7.06
CA THR A 70 12.05 10.32 5.68
C THR A 70 13.09 9.80 4.70
N PRO A 71 12.66 9.21 3.57
CA PRO A 71 13.59 8.71 2.56
C PRO A 71 14.43 9.88 2.00
N PRO A 72 15.65 9.60 1.52
CA PRO A 72 16.40 10.59 0.76
C PRO A 72 15.68 10.93 -0.54
N SER A 73 15.95 12.12 -1.09
CA SER A 73 15.47 12.50 -2.43
C SER A 73 16.15 11.71 -3.55
N GLN A 74 17.25 11.01 -3.25
CA GLN A 74 18.09 10.25 -4.20
C GLN A 74 18.55 8.93 -3.58
N PHE A 75 18.91 7.94 -4.41
CA PHE A 75 19.38 6.62 -3.98
C PHE A 75 20.61 6.66 -3.04
N PRO A 76 20.82 5.64 -2.17
CA PRO A 76 20.16 4.31 -2.13
C PRO A 76 18.98 4.17 -1.14
N ILE A 77 17.94 3.40 -1.53
CA ILE A 77 16.83 2.94 -0.67
C ILE A 77 16.97 1.43 -0.40
N LYS A 78 16.56 0.97 0.79
CA LYS A 78 16.40 -0.46 1.13
C LYS A 78 14.93 -0.82 1.34
N PHE A 79 14.46 -1.86 0.66
CA PHE A 79 13.13 -2.44 0.83
C PHE A 79 13.17 -3.68 1.75
N ALA A 80 12.09 -3.93 2.49
CA ALA A 80 11.91 -5.13 3.31
C ALA A 80 10.49 -5.68 3.16
N PHE A 81 10.34 -7.01 3.14
CA PHE A 81 9.07 -7.73 3.02
C PHE A 81 8.89 -8.65 4.24
N VAL A 82 7.70 -8.66 4.86
CA VAL A 82 7.44 -9.40 6.12
C VAL A 82 5.97 -9.89 6.17
N LYS A 83 5.66 -10.98 6.92
CA LYS A 83 4.36 -11.70 6.91
C LYS A 83 3.89 -12.25 8.30
N TRP A 84 2.63 -11.95 8.72
CA TRP A 84 1.65 -12.53 9.73
C TRP A 84 2.04 -12.75 11.24
N GLU A 85 1.17 -12.87 12.29
CA GLU A 85 -0.20 -12.48 12.73
C GLU A 85 -0.20 -12.46 14.31
N SER A 86 -0.94 -11.59 15.03
CA SER A 86 -0.43 -10.67 16.12
C SER A 86 0.40 -9.49 15.58
N PHE A 87 0.33 -9.38 14.25
CA PHE A 87 1.15 -8.61 13.34
C PHE A 87 1.39 -7.17 13.79
N GLY A 88 0.34 -6.41 14.12
CA GLY A 88 0.49 -5.01 14.49
C GLY A 88 1.43 -4.78 15.68
N GLY A 89 1.31 -5.59 16.74
CA GLY A 89 2.21 -5.53 17.89
C GLY A 89 3.60 -6.09 17.57
N LEU A 90 3.66 -7.19 16.82
CA LEU A 90 4.91 -7.82 16.41
C LEU A 90 5.78 -6.91 15.53
N ILE A 91 5.16 -6.19 14.60
CA ILE A 91 5.86 -5.33 13.64
C ILE A 91 5.97 -3.88 14.10
N GLU A 92 5.31 -3.46 15.19
CA GLU A 92 5.37 -2.10 15.71
C GLU A 92 6.82 -1.56 15.77
N PRO A 93 7.83 -2.33 16.24
CA PRO A 93 9.20 -1.84 16.25
C PRO A 93 9.75 -1.48 14.87
N LEU A 94 9.23 -2.09 13.80
CA LEU A 94 9.64 -1.84 12.42
C LEU A 94 8.79 -0.77 11.74
N THR A 95 7.46 -0.87 11.85
CA THR A 95 6.51 0.02 11.15
C THR A 95 6.43 1.41 11.78
N SER A 96 6.75 1.56 13.07
CA SER A 96 6.85 2.88 13.71
C SER A 96 8.07 3.69 13.25
N GLN A 97 9.08 3.04 12.66
CA GLN A 97 10.34 3.68 12.29
C GLN A 97 10.51 3.88 10.79
N ARG A 98 9.76 3.15 9.97
CA ARG A 98 9.85 3.20 8.51
C ARG A 98 8.46 3.12 7.89
N PRO A 99 8.19 3.88 6.82
CA PRO A 99 6.96 3.72 6.06
C PRO A 99 6.86 2.31 5.45
N TRP A 100 5.67 1.72 5.51
CA TRP A 100 5.35 0.46 4.85
C TRP A 100 4.22 0.71 3.85
N MET A 101 4.45 0.32 2.61
CA MET A 101 3.46 0.41 1.54
C MET A 101 2.98 -1.02 1.27
N VAL A 102 1.68 -1.26 1.45
CA VAL A 102 1.08 -2.60 1.44
C VAL A 102 0.11 -2.76 0.28
N THR A 103 0.08 -3.95 -0.30
CA THR A 103 -0.92 -4.38 -1.28
C THR A 103 -1.77 -5.49 -0.67
N THR A 104 -2.99 -5.68 -1.17
CA THR A 104 -3.89 -6.75 -0.72
C THR A 104 -3.60 -8.08 -1.42
N GLY A 105 -3.76 -9.17 -0.68
CA GLY A 105 -3.82 -10.53 -1.19
C GLY A 105 -5.21 -11.19 -1.01
N ASP A 106 -5.31 -12.48 -1.33
CA ASP A 106 -6.52 -13.29 -1.16
C ASP A 106 -6.97 -13.33 0.30
N HIS A 107 -6.01 -13.43 1.21
CA HIS A 107 -6.24 -13.44 2.64
C HIS A 107 -6.82 -12.13 3.19
N ASP A 108 -6.72 -11.01 2.46
CA ASP A 108 -7.33 -9.73 2.84
C ASP A 108 -8.77 -9.58 2.31
N VAL A 109 -9.24 -10.47 1.43
CA VAL A 109 -10.58 -10.36 0.83
C VAL A 109 -11.66 -10.46 1.90
N GLU A 110 -11.47 -11.28 2.94
CA GLU A 110 -12.35 -11.38 4.12
C GLU A 110 -13.84 -11.59 3.81
N LYS A 111 -14.21 -12.10 2.64
CA LYS A 111 -15.61 -12.16 2.21
C LYS A 111 -16.24 -13.50 2.58
N ILE A 112 -17.31 -13.45 3.38
CA ILE A 112 -18.15 -14.61 3.69
C ILE A 112 -19.57 -14.30 3.20
N PHE A 113 -20.04 -15.03 2.18
CA PHE A 113 -21.25 -14.70 1.40
C PHE A 113 -22.49 -14.31 2.23
N ILE A 114 -22.72 -14.99 3.35
CA ILE A 114 -23.87 -14.74 4.22
C ILE A 114 -23.52 -13.85 5.41
N LEU A 115 -22.30 -13.96 5.94
CA LEU A 115 -21.95 -13.42 7.25
C LEU A 115 -21.13 -12.11 7.19
N HIS A 116 -20.39 -11.89 6.10
CA HIS A 116 -19.56 -10.69 5.91
C HIS A 116 -19.36 -10.40 4.42
N ARG A 117 -20.25 -9.58 3.85
CA ARG A 117 -20.31 -9.35 2.38
C ARG A 117 -19.33 -8.31 1.86
N ARG A 118 -18.76 -7.47 2.73
CA ARG A 118 -17.82 -6.41 2.36
C ARG A 118 -16.40 -6.97 2.35
N SER A 119 -15.71 -6.85 1.22
CA SER A 119 -14.32 -7.30 1.13
C SER A 119 -13.35 -6.26 1.70
N PHE A 120 -12.17 -6.73 2.13
CA PHE A 120 -11.06 -5.87 2.59
C PHE A 120 -11.41 -4.98 3.78
N THR A 121 -12.28 -5.42 4.68
CA THR A 121 -12.76 -4.58 5.78
C THR A 121 -11.65 -4.24 6.75
N ALA A 122 -10.89 -5.22 7.23
CA ALA A 122 -9.78 -4.96 8.14
C ALA A 122 -8.66 -4.19 7.43
N TYR A 123 -8.30 -4.59 6.21
CA TYR A 123 -7.27 -3.92 5.42
C TYR A 123 -7.56 -2.42 5.28
N ASN A 124 -8.76 -2.07 4.81
CA ASN A 124 -9.15 -0.68 4.58
C ASN A 124 -9.20 0.15 5.86
N THR A 125 -9.48 -0.48 7.00
CA THR A 125 -9.53 0.23 8.27
C THR A 125 -8.14 0.42 8.87
N ARG A 126 -7.26 -0.59 8.72
CA ARG A 126 -5.96 -0.67 9.41
C ARG A 126 -4.79 -0.05 8.64
N TYR A 127 -4.85 -0.05 7.32
CA TYR A 127 -3.77 0.45 6.47
C TYR A 127 -4.29 1.56 5.58
N LEU A 128 -3.92 2.79 5.90
CA LEU A 128 -4.21 3.94 5.05
C LEU A 128 -3.09 4.11 4.03
N MET A 129 -3.35 3.80 2.76
CA MET A 129 -2.48 4.17 1.65
C MET A 129 -2.96 5.50 1.06
N LEU A 130 -2.04 6.32 0.55
CA LEU A 130 -2.34 7.66 0.04
C LEU A 130 -2.89 7.62 -1.40
N PHE A 131 -3.88 6.76 -1.65
CA PHE A 131 -4.41 6.51 -3.00
C PHE A 131 -5.04 7.74 -3.67
N ASN A 132 -5.56 8.69 -2.88
CA ASN A 132 -6.10 9.94 -3.42
C ASN A 132 -5.01 10.84 -4.04
N GLU A 133 -3.77 10.79 -3.53
CA GLU A 133 -2.66 11.64 -4.01
C GLU A 133 -2.24 11.26 -5.45
N CYS A 134 -2.42 9.98 -5.82
CA CYS A 134 -2.19 9.50 -7.19
C CYS A 134 -3.47 9.48 -8.05
N GLY A 135 -4.56 10.09 -7.58
CA GLY A 135 -5.84 10.13 -8.28
C GLY A 135 -6.54 8.77 -8.42
N SER A 136 -6.17 7.78 -7.60
CA SER A 136 -6.95 6.54 -7.44
C SER A 136 -8.17 6.81 -6.57
N ASN A 137 -9.20 5.98 -6.70
CA ASN A 137 -10.39 6.01 -5.85
C ASN A 137 -10.46 4.85 -4.85
N SER A 138 -9.36 4.09 -4.71
CA SER A 138 -9.33 2.84 -3.97
C SER A 138 -8.00 2.62 -3.27
N ASN A 139 -8.08 2.16 -2.02
CA ASN A 139 -6.91 1.79 -1.20
C ASN A 139 -6.22 0.49 -1.67
N GLN A 140 -6.79 -0.17 -2.68
CA GLN A 140 -6.33 -1.46 -3.22
C GLN A 140 -5.34 -1.28 -4.38
N TYR A 141 -5.38 -0.12 -5.05
CA TYR A 141 -4.46 0.19 -6.14
C TYR A 141 -4.12 1.68 -6.12
N TYR A 142 -2.83 1.98 -6.14
CA TYR A 142 -2.31 3.33 -5.98
C TYR A 142 -0.84 3.38 -6.43
N SER A 143 -0.30 4.57 -6.61
CA SER A 143 1.11 4.78 -6.95
C SER A 143 1.74 5.79 -6.02
N PHE A 144 3.07 5.75 -5.92
CA PHE A 144 3.86 6.74 -5.19
C PHE A 144 5.27 6.79 -5.75
N GLU A 145 5.92 7.93 -5.59
CA GLU A 145 7.30 8.11 -6.00
C GLU A 145 8.23 8.12 -4.79
N VAL A 146 9.36 7.41 -4.86
CA VAL A 146 10.36 7.41 -3.79
C VAL A 146 11.77 7.26 -4.37
N ALA A 147 12.63 8.25 -4.05
CA ALA A 147 14.00 8.41 -4.56
C ALA A 147 14.23 7.97 -6.02
N GLY A 148 13.45 8.50 -6.96
CA GLY A 148 13.62 8.21 -8.39
C GLY A 148 13.00 6.89 -8.87
N ILE A 149 12.16 6.27 -8.05
CA ILE A 149 11.30 5.14 -8.45
C ILE A 149 9.85 5.61 -8.45
N HIS A 150 9.12 5.31 -9.52
CA HIS A 150 7.66 5.34 -9.51
C HIS A 150 7.15 3.93 -9.23
N VAL A 151 6.52 3.73 -8.07
CA VAL A 151 6.02 2.43 -7.62
C VAL A 151 4.51 2.39 -7.83
N ILE A 152 4.02 1.34 -8.50
CA ILE A 152 2.61 1.11 -8.78
C ILE A 152 2.17 -0.15 -8.02
N MET A 153 1.13 -0.02 -7.21
CA MET A 153 0.50 -1.11 -6.47
C MET A 153 -0.82 -1.45 -7.16
N LEU A 154 -1.02 -2.70 -7.56
CA LEU A 154 -2.25 -3.19 -8.21
C LEU A 154 -2.94 -4.23 -7.33
N GLY A 155 -4.27 -4.17 -7.30
CA GLY A 155 -5.13 -5.10 -6.59
C GLY A 155 -5.49 -6.30 -7.45
N SER A 156 -4.94 -7.47 -7.11
CA SER A 156 -5.25 -8.74 -7.79
C SER A 156 -6.70 -9.20 -7.61
N TYR A 157 -7.34 -8.84 -6.50
CA TYR A 157 -8.68 -9.30 -6.12
C TYR A 157 -9.74 -8.18 -6.18
N THR A 158 -9.52 -7.19 -7.05
CA THR A 158 -10.51 -6.19 -7.43
C THR A 158 -10.66 -6.19 -8.95
N ASP A 159 -11.71 -5.56 -9.47
CA ASP A 159 -11.97 -5.56 -10.91
C ASP A 159 -10.76 -4.96 -11.65
N PHE A 160 -10.26 -5.68 -12.66
CA PHE A 160 -9.07 -5.33 -13.43
C PHE A 160 -9.30 -5.36 -14.94
N ASP A 161 -10.51 -5.68 -15.40
CA ASP A 161 -10.84 -5.64 -16.82
C ASP A 161 -10.75 -4.21 -17.38
N SER A 162 -10.76 -4.07 -18.70
CA SER A 162 -10.61 -2.78 -19.39
C SER A 162 -11.69 -1.73 -19.08
N LYS A 163 -12.82 -2.14 -18.49
CA LYS A 163 -13.91 -1.24 -18.06
C LYS A 163 -13.78 -0.85 -16.59
N SER A 164 -13.00 -1.58 -15.81
CA SER A 164 -12.79 -1.34 -14.38
C SER A 164 -12.16 0.03 -14.09
N ASN A 165 -12.38 0.52 -12.87
CA ASN A 165 -11.74 1.75 -12.39
C ASN A 165 -10.23 1.59 -12.26
N GLN A 166 -9.76 0.43 -11.81
CA GLN A 166 -8.34 0.13 -11.66
C GLN A 166 -7.61 0.21 -12.99
N TYR A 167 -8.16 -0.39 -14.04
CA TYR A 167 -7.54 -0.38 -15.37
C TYR A 167 -7.41 1.03 -15.94
N LYS A 168 -8.51 1.80 -15.90
CA LYS A 168 -8.53 3.19 -16.38
C LYS A 168 -7.59 4.09 -15.57
N TRP A 169 -7.53 3.89 -14.25
CA TRP A 169 -6.59 4.59 -13.39
C TRP A 169 -5.15 4.24 -13.77
N LEU A 170 -4.83 2.96 -13.96
CA LEU A 170 -3.48 2.50 -14.35
C LEU A 170 -3.06 3.14 -15.68
N GLN A 171 -3.93 3.17 -16.69
CA GLN A 171 -3.64 3.86 -17.95
C GLN A 171 -3.25 5.32 -17.71
N GLY A 172 -4.06 6.06 -16.94
CA GLY A 172 -3.79 7.47 -16.63
C GLY A 172 -2.57 7.69 -15.72
N ASP A 173 -2.20 6.73 -14.89
CA ASP A 173 -0.98 6.78 -14.08
C ASP A 173 0.28 6.57 -14.94
N LEU A 174 0.24 5.59 -15.85
CA LEU A 174 1.34 5.31 -16.79
C LEU A 174 1.59 6.46 -17.78
N GLU A 175 0.55 7.16 -18.21
CA GLU A 175 0.67 8.36 -19.06
C GLU A 175 1.42 9.52 -18.39
N LYS A 176 1.44 9.57 -17.06
CA LYS A 176 2.10 10.62 -16.28
C LYS A 176 3.58 10.33 -16.00
N LEU A 177 4.08 9.16 -16.39
CA LEU A 177 5.45 8.75 -16.10
C LEU A 177 6.46 9.74 -16.66
N ASN A 178 7.31 10.27 -15.77
CA ASN A 178 8.44 11.10 -16.13
C ASN A 178 9.74 10.37 -15.83
N ARG A 179 10.30 9.70 -16.84
CA ARG A 179 11.54 8.90 -16.70
C ARG A 179 12.79 9.73 -16.39
N VAL A 180 12.76 11.06 -16.55
CA VAL A 180 13.87 11.93 -16.10
C VAL A 180 13.84 12.08 -14.57
N LYS A 181 12.64 12.14 -13.99
CA LYS A 181 12.42 12.28 -12.54
C LYS A 181 12.47 10.92 -11.83
N THR A 182 11.77 9.94 -12.39
CA THR A 182 11.69 8.56 -11.90
C THR A 182 12.14 7.60 -12.99
N PRO A 183 13.45 7.41 -13.17
CA PRO A 183 13.97 6.52 -14.20
C PRO A 183 13.46 5.08 -14.05
N TRP A 184 13.21 4.63 -12.83
CA TRP A 184 12.73 3.27 -12.53
C TRP A 184 11.21 3.26 -12.31
N VAL A 185 10.54 2.28 -12.90
CA VAL A 185 9.13 1.96 -12.64
C VAL A 185 9.04 0.53 -12.13
N VAL A 186 8.47 0.38 -10.93
CA VAL A 186 8.27 -0.91 -10.28
C VAL A 186 6.78 -1.13 -10.09
N VAL A 187 6.30 -2.30 -10.47
CA VAL A 187 4.90 -2.69 -10.27
C VAL A 187 4.83 -3.83 -9.26
N MET A 188 3.86 -3.78 -8.36
CA MET A 188 3.64 -4.80 -7.34
C MET A 188 2.18 -5.23 -7.31
N PHE A 189 1.94 -6.53 -7.22
CA PHE A 189 0.61 -7.13 -7.03
C PHE A 189 0.73 -8.52 -6.42
N HIS A 190 -0.36 -9.11 -5.93
CA HIS A 190 -0.27 -10.36 -5.18
C HIS A 190 -0.12 -11.59 -6.07
N THR A 191 -0.99 -11.76 -7.07
CA THR A 191 -1.08 -12.98 -7.90
C THR A 191 -0.11 -12.95 -9.08
N PRO A 192 0.90 -13.84 -9.14
CA PRO A 192 1.92 -13.79 -10.18
C PRO A 192 1.35 -14.16 -11.55
N TRP A 193 1.66 -13.34 -12.56
CA TRP A 193 1.34 -13.62 -13.96
C TRP A 193 2.23 -14.70 -14.58
N TYR A 194 3.43 -14.85 -14.05
CA TYR A 194 4.39 -15.87 -14.41
C TYR A 194 4.70 -16.72 -13.19
N ASN A 195 4.39 -18.02 -13.27
CA ASN A 195 4.55 -18.97 -12.18
C ASN A 195 4.87 -20.34 -12.78
N SER A 196 6.01 -20.93 -12.39
CA SER A 196 6.40 -22.28 -12.83
C SER A 196 6.01 -23.39 -11.85
N ASN A 197 5.48 -23.03 -10.68
CA ASN A 197 4.96 -23.99 -9.70
C ASN A 197 3.64 -24.60 -10.16
N THR A 198 3.36 -25.80 -9.64
CA THR A 198 2.05 -26.45 -9.82
C THR A 198 0.94 -25.75 -9.02
N ARG A 199 1.31 -25.18 -7.87
CA ARG A 199 0.37 -24.45 -6.98
C ARG A 199 0.00 -23.11 -7.60
N HIS A 200 -1.29 -22.75 -7.52
CA HIS A 200 -1.84 -21.51 -8.06
C HIS A 200 -1.61 -21.34 -9.58
N ARG A 201 -1.41 -22.45 -10.30
CA ARG A 201 -1.27 -22.44 -11.75
C ARG A 201 -2.63 -22.26 -12.39
N GLY A 202 -2.75 -21.25 -13.23
CA GLY A 202 -3.94 -20.98 -14.01
C GLY A 202 -5.13 -20.42 -13.22
N GLU A 203 -4.85 -19.74 -12.10
CA GLU A 203 -5.87 -18.99 -11.38
C GLU A 203 -6.41 -17.82 -12.21
N TYR A 204 -7.69 -17.52 -12.05
CA TYR A 204 -8.39 -16.49 -12.79
C TYR A 204 -7.69 -15.13 -12.67
N GLU A 205 -7.36 -14.73 -11.45
CA GLU A 205 -6.66 -13.47 -11.16
C GLU A 205 -5.28 -13.42 -11.82
N SER A 206 -4.56 -14.54 -11.93
CA SER A 206 -3.26 -14.59 -12.60
C SER A 206 -3.39 -14.55 -14.13
N ILE A 207 -4.32 -15.31 -14.71
CA ILE A 207 -4.50 -15.39 -16.17
C ILE A 207 -5.13 -14.11 -16.71
N GLU A 208 -6.26 -13.69 -16.14
CA GLU A 208 -7.09 -12.65 -16.74
C GLU A 208 -6.56 -11.25 -16.42
N MET A 209 -5.95 -11.04 -15.26
CA MET A 209 -5.28 -9.77 -14.97
C MET A 209 -4.06 -9.59 -15.88
N LYS A 210 -3.30 -10.67 -16.13
CA LYS A 210 -2.22 -10.66 -17.12
C LYS A 210 -2.76 -10.30 -18.50
N ALA A 211 -3.79 -11.02 -18.97
CA ALA A 211 -4.39 -10.79 -20.28
C ALA A 211 -4.93 -9.36 -20.45
N SER A 212 -5.41 -8.75 -19.37
CA SER A 212 -5.91 -7.37 -19.40
C SER A 212 -4.78 -6.33 -19.37
N MET A 213 -3.80 -6.47 -18.47
CA MET A 213 -2.90 -5.38 -18.08
C MET A 213 -1.44 -5.54 -18.56
N GLU A 214 -1.02 -6.71 -19.02
CA GLU A 214 0.38 -6.94 -19.39
C GLU A 214 0.86 -5.98 -20.49
N ASP A 215 0.05 -5.77 -21.52
CA ASP A 215 0.39 -4.86 -22.62
C ASP A 215 0.58 -3.42 -22.14
N LEU A 216 -0.17 -2.96 -21.13
CA LEU A 216 0.01 -1.62 -20.55
C LEU A 216 1.38 -1.49 -19.89
N LEU A 217 1.76 -2.49 -19.07
CA LEU A 217 3.04 -2.48 -18.37
C LEU A 217 4.21 -2.64 -19.34
N TYR A 218 4.04 -3.46 -20.37
CA TYR A 218 5.00 -3.63 -21.45
C TYR A 218 5.25 -2.33 -22.20
N GLN A 219 4.18 -1.66 -22.68
CA GLN A 219 4.29 -0.40 -23.41
C GLN A 219 4.91 0.72 -22.56
N ALA A 220 4.60 0.74 -21.27
CA ALA A 220 5.19 1.68 -20.33
C ALA A 220 6.65 1.37 -19.99
N ARG A 221 7.22 0.24 -20.44
CA ARG A 221 8.57 -0.24 -20.15
C ARG A 221 8.82 -0.39 -18.64
N VAL A 222 7.93 -1.09 -17.95
CA VAL A 222 8.12 -1.40 -16.51
C VAL A 222 9.42 -2.19 -16.32
N ASP A 223 10.23 -1.77 -15.34
CA ASP A 223 11.58 -2.32 -15.12
C ASP A 223 11.56 -3.57 -14.24
N LEU A 224 10.63 -3.62 -13.27
CA LEU A 224 10.50 -4.74 -12.34
C LEU A 224 9.05 -4.94 -11.94
N VAL A 225 8.61 -6.20 -12.00
CA VAL A 225 7.34 -6.64 -11.41
C VAL A 225 7.67 -7.53 -10.21
N ILE A 226 7.07 -7.24 -9.06
CA ILE A 226 7.19 -8.05 -7.85
C ILE A 226 5.82 -8.61 -7.50
N SER A 227 5.73 -9.92 -7.36
CA SER A 227 4.51 -10.60 -6.94
C SER A 227 4.75 -11.61 -5.83
N ALA A 228 3.67 -12.02 -5.17
CA ALA A 228 3.69 -12.94 -4.03
C ALA A 228 2.79 -14.15 -4.31
N HIS A 229 1.88 -14.46 -3.37
CA HIS A 229 0.94 -15.57 -3.40
C HIS A 229 1.57 -16.97 -3.30
N ILE A 230 2.53 -17.28 -4.17
CA ILE A 230 3.25 -18.57 -4.13
C ILE A 230 4.21 -18.57 -2.96
N HIS A 231 4.14 -19.61 -2.13
CA HIS A 231 5.06 -19.80 -1.00
C HIS A 231 6.41 -20.39 -1.48
N ALA A 232 7.00 -19.75 -2.48
CA ALA A 232 8.27 -20.10 -3.09
C ALA A 232 8.96 -18.82 -3.62
N TYR A 233 10.23 -18.93 -4.01
CA TYR A 233 10.95 -17.87 -4.70
C TYR A 233 11.20 -18.25 -6.16
N GLU A 234 10.80 -17.37 -7.07
CA GLU A 234 11.12 -17.47 -8.50
C GLU A 234 11.64 -16.12 -9.02
N ARG A 235 12.53 -16.17 -10.01
CA ARG A 235 13.00 -15.00 -10.75
C ARG A 235 13.11 -15.36 -12.20
N PHE A 236 12.41 -14.61 -13.04
CA PHE A 236 12.44 -14.80 -14.48
C PHE A 236 13.48 -13.88 -15.13
N VAL A 237 13.94 -14.28 -16.31
CA VAL A 237 14.64 -13.37 -17.24
C VAL A 237 13.64 -12.34 -17.78
N SER A 238 14.09 -11.32 -18.51
CA SER A 238 13.14 -10.42 -19.20
C SER A 238 12.26 -11.24 -20.13
N ILE A 239 10.96 -11.27 -19.84
CA ILE A 239 9.95 -11.98 -20.64
C ILE A 239 9.30 -11.05 -21.68
N LEU A 240 9.58 -9.75 -21.55
CA LEU A 240 9.14 -8.67 -22.40
C LEU A 240 10.25 -8.41 -23.44
N ILE A 241 10.03 -8.76 -24.71
CA ILE A 241 10.93 -8.47 -25.86
C ILE A 241 10.36 -7.31 -26.64
#